data_AF-A0A2V5W553-F1
#
_entry.id   AF-A0A2V5W553-F1
#
_cell.length_a   1.000
_cell.length_b   1.000
_cell.length_c   1.000
_cell.angle_alpha   90.00
_cell.angle_beta   90.00
_cell.angle_gamma   90.00
#
_symmetry.space_group_name_H-M   'P 1'
#
loop_
_entity.id
_entity.type
_entity.pdbx_description
1 polymer ?
#
loop_
_entity_poly.entity_id
_entity_poly.type
_entity_poly.pdbx_seq_one_letter_code
_entity_poly.pdbx_strand_id
1 'polypeptide(L)'
;FAVGAIVALLHDVIITVGVFSLLGRELSLTMVGAVLTIAGYSINDTIVVYDRIREGLASSKRGSIEQIMNDSINQTLSRTILTSTVTLIPILCLFFFGGSVLRDFALAIIIGVVVGTYSSIFIASPIVLWWTRARGGSA
;
A
#
# COMPACT_ATOMS: atom_id res chain seq x y z
N PHE A 1 -2.14 -12.63 -7.41
CA PHE A 1 -2.70 -11.78 -6.34
C PHE A 1 -1.93 -11.95 -5.04
N ALA A 2 -2.11 -13.00 -4.24
CA ALA A 2 -1.43 -13.14 -2.92
C ALA A 2 0.09 -12.89 -2.89
N VAL A 3 0.85 -13.44 -3.84
CA VAL A 3 2.31 -13.22 -3.92
C VAL A 3 2.64 -11.73 -4.15
N GLY A 4 1.88 -11.04 -5.00
CA GLY A 4 2.09 -9.61 -5.24
C GLY A 4 1.79 -8.75 -4.01
N ALA A 5 0.77 -9.12 -3.23
CA ALA A 5 0.48 -8.44 -1.96
C ALA A 5 1.60 -8.62 -0.94
N ILE A 6 2.17 -9.83 -0.82
CA ILE A 6 3.30 -10.08 0.09
C ILE A 6 4.54 -9.28 -0.34
N VAL A 7 4.82 -9.20 -1.65
CA VAL A 7 5.96 -8.42 -2.15
C VAL A 7 5.78 -6.92 -1.89
N ALA A 8 4.58 -6.38 -2.14
CA ALA A 8 4.26 -4.99 -1.82
C ALA A 8 4.45 -4.71 -0.32
N LEU A 9 3.93 -5.61 0.54
CA LEU A 9 4.09 -5.51 1.99
C LEU A 9 5.56 -5.51 2.43
N LEU A 10 6.36 -6.45 1.92
CA LEU A 10 7.79 -6.52 2.24
C LEU A 10 8.52 -5.24 1.83
N HIS A 11 8.20 -4.72 0.65
CA HIS A 11 8.73 -3.45 0.18
C HIS A 11 8.36 -2.31 1.14
N ASP A 12 7.12 -2.22 1.61
CA ASP A 12 6.67 -1.15 2.49
C ASP A 12 7.40 -1.19 3.85
N VAL A 13 7.58 -2.39 4.40
CA VAL A 13 8.32 -2.61 5.65
C VAL A 13 9.80 -2.24 5.46
N ILE A 14 10.43 -2.70 4.38
CA ILE A 14 11.85 -2.43 4.10
C ILE A 14 12.09 -0.93 3.95
N ILE A 15 11.24 -0.21 3.21
CA ILE A 15 11.39 1.24 3.04
C ILE A 15 11.16 1.96 4.35
N THR A 16 10.11 1.59 5.10
CA THR A 16 9.82 2.25 6.38
C THR A 16 11.00 2.10 7.34
N VAL A 17 11.51 0.88 7.52
CA VAL A 17 12.66 0.61 8.41
C VAL A 17 13.94 1.25 7.87
N GLY A 18 14.16 1.21 6.55
CA GLY A 18 15.32 1.82 5.90
C GLY A 18 15.37 3.33 6.11
N VAL A 19 14.27 4.04 5.86
CA VAL A 19 14.18 5.49 6.09
C VAL A 19 14.35 5.81 7.58
N PHE A 20 13.75 5.03 8.46
CA PHE A 20 13.87 5.21 9.91
C PHE A 20 15.32 5.05 10.39
N SER A 21 16.02 4.06 9.85
CA SER A 21 17.45 3.80 10.12
C SER A 21 18.34 4.92 9.58
N LEU A 22 18.06 5.44 8.38
CA LEU A 22 18.81 6.56 7.78
C LEU A 22 18.65 7.86 8.59
N LEU A 23 17.52 8.05 9.25
CA LEU A 23 17.27 9.18 10.16
C LEU A 23 17.94 9.02 11.54
N GLY A 24 18.70 7.93 11.75
CA GLY A 24 19.40 7.66 13.01
C GLY A 24 18.47 7.37 14.17
N ARG A 25 17.27 6.84 13.91
CA ARG A 25 16.25 6.55 14.93
C ARG A 25 16.37 5.12 15.44
N GLU A 26 16.04 4.93 16.72
CA GLU A 26 16.14 3.64 17.38
C GLU A 26 15.01 2.69 16.98
N LEU A 27 15.37 1.43 16.69
CA LEU A 27 14.38 0.38 16.45
C LEU A 27 13.83 -0.14 17.79
N SER A 28 12.86 0.58 18.32
CA SER A 28 12.18 0.25 19.58
C SER A 28 10.97 -0.67 19.38
N LEU A 29 10.40 -1.17 20.48
CA LEU A 29 9.14 -1.91 20.45
C LEU A 29 7.97 -1.07 19.88
N THR A 30 8.00 0.26 20.05
CA THR A 30 7.00 1.14 19.45
C THR A 30 7.13 1.17 17.92
N MET A 31 8.35 1.14 17.37
CA MET A 31 8.57 1.00 15.93
C MET A 31 7.95 -0.30 15.39
N VAL A 32 8.15 -1.43 16.07
CA VAL A 32 7.57 -2.72 15.66
C VAL A 32 6.04 -2.61 15.60
N GLY A 33 5.42 -1.97 16.60
CA GLY A 33 3.98 -1.69 16.60
C GLY A 33 3.52 -0.81 15.42
N ALA A 34 4.33 0.19 15.04
CA ALA A 34 4.07 1.02 13.87
C ALA A 34 4.11 0.19 12.58
N VAL A 35 5.14 -0.65 12.42
CA VAL A 35 5.29 -1.54 11.24
C VAL A 35 4.11 -2.49 11.11
N LEU A 36 3.66 -3.11 12.20
CA LEU A 36 2.48 -3.98 12.19
C LEU A 36 1.20 -3.22 11.81
N THR A 37 1.05 -1.99 12.30
CA THR A 37 -0.07 -1.11 11.94
C THR A 37 -0.08 -0.80 10.44
N ILE A 38 1.08 -0.42 9.89
CA ILE A 38 1.23 -0.12 8.46
C ILE A 38 0.99 -1.36 7.61
N ALA A 39 1.47 -2.53 8.06
CA ALA A 39 1.27 -3.79 7.36
C ALA A 39 -0.23 -4.11 7.20
N GLY A 40 -1.02 -3.94 8.28
CA GLY A 40 -2.48 -4.11 8.24
C GLY A 40 -3.18 -3.07 7.36
N TYR A 41 -2.70 -1.83 7.37
CA TYR A 41 -3.24 -0.77 6.52
C TYR A 41 -2.96 -1.01 5.02
N SER A 42 -1.71 -1.30 4.65
CA SER A 42 -1.29 -1.50 3.26
C SER A 42 -1.91 -2.75 2.63
N ILE A 43 -2.01 -3.85 3.39
CA ILE A 43 -2.63 -5.07 2.88
C ILE A 43 -4.13 -4.88 2.60
N ASN A 44 -4.83 -4.11 3.44
CA ASN A 44 -6.25 -3.80 3.24
C ASN A 44 -6.45 -3.05 1.91
N ASP A 45 -5.61 -2.07 1.63
CA ASP A 45 -5.69 -1.30 0.39
C ASP A 45 -5.38 -2.17 -0.85
N THR A 46 -4.35 -3.01 -0.75
CA THR A 46 -3.98 -3.97 -1.80
C THR A 46 -5.10 -4.97 -2.11
N ILE A 47 -5.81 -5.47 -1.08
CA ILE A 47 -6.94 -6.39 -1.25
C ILE A 47 -8.07 -5.73 -2.05
N VAL A 48 -8.43 -4.48 -1.72
CA VAL A 48 -9.49 -3.75 -2.42
C VAL A 48 -9.16 -3.56 -3.91
N VAL A 49 -7.93 -3.20 -4.23
CA VAL A 49 -7.47 -3.08 -5.62
C VAL A 49 -7.52 -4.43 -6.33
N TYR A 50 -7.05 -5.50 -5.68
CA TYR A 50 -7.03 -6.84 -6.25
C TYR A 50 -8.41 -7.43 -6.48
N ASP A 51 -9.34 -7.23 -5.56
CA ASP A 51 -10.72 -7.65 -5.73
C ASP A 51 -11.34 -6.90 -6.91
N ARG A 52 -11.08 -5.59 -7.05
CA ARG A 52 -11.61 -4.83 -8.19
C ARG A 52 -11.01 -5.23 -9.53
N ILE A 53 -9.72 -5.57 -9.56
CA ILE A 53 -9.08 -6.13 -10.78
C ILE A 53 -9.70 -7.50 -11.10
N ARG A 54 -9.90 -8.35 -10.09
CA ARG A 54 -10.51 -9.68 -10.26
C ARG A 54 -11.95 -9.58 -10.78
N GLU A 55 -12.75 -8.67 -10.24
CA GLU A 55 -14.10 -8.37 -10.73
C GLU A 55 -14.07 -7.87 -12.18
N GLY A 56 -13.15 -6.96 -12.51
CA GLY A 56 -12.98 -6.43 -13.87
C GLY A 56 -12.65 -7.53 -14.88
N LEU A 57 -11.73 -8.43 -14.54
CA LEU A 57 -11.35 -9.57 -15.38
C LEU A 57 -12.45 -10.64 -15.48
N ALA A 58 -13.27 -10.82 -14.45
CA ALA A 58 -14.40 -11.75 -14.45
C ALA A 58 -15.61 -11.21 -15.22
N SER A 59 -15.78 -9.89 -15.28
CA SER A 59 -16.79 -9.25 -16.12
C SER A 59 -16.36 -9.34 -17.59
N SER A 60 -17.27 -9.77 -18.49
CA SER A 60 -17.02 -9.86 -19.95
C SER A 60 -16.84 -8.49 -20.65
N LYS A 61 -16.26 -7.50 -19.96
CA LYS A 61 -15.92 -6.20 -20.52
C LYS A 61 -14.90 -6.40 -21.63
N ARG A 62 -15.25 -5.90 -22.83
CA ARG A 62 -14.37 -5.88 -24.00
C ARG A 62 -13.25 -4.86 -23.76
N GLY A 63 -12.01 -5.30 -23.77
CA GLY A 63 -10.82 -4.47 -23.60
C GLY A 63 -9.59 -5.33 -23.32
N SER A 64 -8.40 -4.79 -23.54
CA SER A 64 -7.17 -5.50 -23.15
C SER A 64 -7.08 -5.62 -21.62
N ILE A 65 -6.35 -6.62 -21.12
CA ILE A 65 -6.10 -6.79 -19.68
C ILE A 65 -5.57 -5.49 -19.06
N GLU A 66 -4.74 -4.74 -19.78
CA GLU A 66 -4.20 -3.44 -19.34
C GLU A 66 -5.29 -2.40 -19.12
N GLN A 67 -6.25 -2.30 -20.04
CA GLN A 67 -7.37 -1.36 -19.92
C GLN A 67 -8.24 -1.71 -18.72
N ILE A 68 -8.56 -3.00 -18.54
CA ILE A 68 -9.36 -3.47 -17.41
C ILE A 68 -8.65 -3.15 -16.08
N MET A 69 -7.34 -3.39 -16.00
CA MET A 69 -6.56 -3.08 -14.81
C MET A 69 -6.51 -1.58 -14.52
N ASN A 70 -6.24 -0.75 -15.54
CA ASN A 70 -6.22 0.70 -15.39
C ASN A 70 -7.58 1.25 -14.92
N ASP A 71 -8.68 0.73 -15.46
CA ASP A 71 -10.03 1.11 -15.06
C ASP A 71 -10.32 0.71 -13.60
N SER A 72 -9.93 -0.51 -13.21
CA SER A 72 -10.11 -0.99 -11.83
C SER A 72 -9.30 -0.18 -10.81
N ILE A 73 -8.08 0.23 -11.17
CA ILE A 73 -7.25 1.12 -10.34
C ILE A 73 -7.91 2.50 -10.22
N ASN A 74 -8.33 3.10 -11.33
CA ASN A 74 -8.96 4.43 -11.30
C ASN A 74 -10.26 4.45 -10.47
N GLN A 75 -11.02 3.35 -10.47
CA GLN A 75 -12.24 3.23 -9.66
C GLN A 75 -11.97 3.08 -8.16
N THR A 76 -10.79 2.56 -7.78
CA THR A 76 -10.39 2.39 -6.37
C THR A 76 -9.54 3.54 -5.85
N LEU A 77 -8.98 4.36 -6.74
CA LEU A 77 -8.07 5.48 -6.41
C LEU A 77 -8.69 6.48 -5.43
N SER A 78 -9.93 6.92 -5.67
CA SER A 78 -10.59 7.89 -4.76
C SER A 78 -10.75 7.36 -3.35
N ARG A 79 -11.08 6.06 -3.20
CA ARG A 79 -11.20 5.41 -1.89
C ARG A 79 -9.85 5.31 -1.20
N THR A 80 -8.83 4.88 -1.95
CA THR A 80 -7.45 4.73 -1.48
C THR A 80 -6.92 6.06 -0.94
N ILE A 81 -7.01 7.13 -1.75
CA ILE A 81 -6.57 8.48 -1.36
C ILE A 81 -7.34 8.99 -0.13
N LEU A 82 -8.66 8.80 -0.11
CA LEU A 82 -9.50 9.28 1.00
C LEU A 82 -9.14 8.56 2.31
N THR A 83 -9.02 7.24 2.29
CA THR A 83 -8.65 6.47 3.49
C THR A 83 -7.24 6.80 3.98
N SER A 84 -6.28 6.97 3.07
CA SER A 84 -4.93 7.45 3.39
C SER A 84 -4.95 8.82 4.07
N THR A 85 -5.68 9.76 3.49
CA THR A 85 -5.79 11.14 4.01
C THR A 85 -6.43 11.16 5.38
N VAL A 86 -7.54 10.46 5.57
CA VAL A 86 -8.24 10.37 6.87
C VAL A 86 -7.36 9.70 7.92
N THR A 87 -6.54 8.71 7.54
CA THR A 87 -5.58 8.07 8.45
C THR A 87 -4.45 9.03 8.84
N LEU A 88 -3.97 9.86 7.91
CA LEU A 88 -2.88 10.80 8.17
C LEU A 88 -3.26 11.95 9.11
N ILE A 89 -4.51 12.42 9.09
CA ILE A 89 -4.96 13.55 9.93
C ILE A 89 -4.62 13.34 11.43
N PRO A 90 -5.10 12.28 12.11
CA PRO A 90 -4.80 12.06 13.52
C PRO A 90 -3.32 11.76 13.77
N ILE A 91 -2.63 11.11 12.82
CA ILE A 91 -1.20 10.82 12.92
C ILE A 91 -0.36 12.10 12.84
N LEU A 92 -0.76 13.07 12.01
CA LEU A 92 -0.12 14.39 11.97
C LEU A 92 -0.31 15.12 13.29
N CYS A 93 -1.51 15.07 13.88
CA CYS A 93 -1.72 15.59 15.24
C CYS A 93 -0.79 14.90 16.25
N LEU A 94 -0.65 13.57 16.17
CA LEU A 94 0.25 12.82 17.05
C LEU A 94 1.74 13.19 16.81
N PHE A 95 2.11 13.51 15.58
CA PHE A 95 3.47 13.91 15.25
C PHE A 95 3.84 15.29 15.80
N PHE A 96 2.94 16.27 15.67
CA PHE A 96 3.18 17.65 16.12
C PHE A 96 2.93 17.87 17.61
N PHE A 97 1.89 17.23 18.17
CA PHE A 97 1.46 17.42 19.55
C PHE A 97 1.85 16.24 20.46
N GLY A 98 2.34 15.14 19.91
CA GLY A 98 2.83 14.02 20.69
C GLY A 98 4.21 14.29 21.29
N GLY A 99 4.45 13.69 22.46
CA GLY A 99 5.78 13.69 23.08
C GLY A 99 6.83 12.94 22.24
N SER A 100 8.08 12.94 22.69
CA SER A 100 9.23 12.37 21.95
C SER A 100 9.01 10.94 21.46
N VAL A 101 8.46 10.07 22.30
CA VAL A 101 8.19 8.66 21.97
C VAL A 101 7.10 8.53 20.88
N LEU A 102 6.04 9.33 20.99
CA LEU A 102 4.90 9.29 20.06
C LEU A 102 5.24 9.93 18.72
N ARG A 103 6.15 10.89 18.70
CA ARG A 103 6.62 11.54 17.47
C ARG A 103 7.35 10.55 16.57
N ASP A 104 8.23 9.74 17.13
CA ASP A 104 8.97 8.72 16.38
C ASP A 104 8.03 7.60 15.90
N PHE A 105 7.04 7.21 16.71
CA PHE A 105 5.96 6.31 16.30
C PHE A 105 5.12 6.88 15.14
N ALA A 106 4.68 8.14 15.26
CA ALA A 106 3.89 8.82 14.24
C ALA A 106 4.67 8.97 12.94
N LEU A 107 5.97 9.30 13.01
CA LEU A 107 6.84 9.41 11.85
C LEU A 107 6.94 8.09 11.08
N ALA A 108 7.08 6.95 11.79
CA ALA A 108 7.06 5.64 11.15
C ALA A 108 5.74 5.38 10.41
N ILE A 109 4.59 5.68 11.04
CA ILE A 109 3.27 5.52 10.41
C ILE A 109 3.09 6.44 9.20
N ILE A 110 3.54 7.71 9.28
CA ILE A 110 3.46 8.65 8.14
C ILE A 110 4.20 8.08 6.94
N ILE A 111 5.45 7.64 7.13
CA ILE A 111 6.25 7.05 6.06
C ILE A 111 5.54 5.82 5.50
N GLY A 112 5.10 4.91 6.38
CA GLY A 112 4.46 3.68 5.97
C GLY A 112 3.15 3.86 5.22
N VAL A 113 2.30 4.80 5.64
CA VAL A 113 1.05 5.12 4.92
C VAL A 113 1.37 5.69 3.55
N VAL A 114 2.30 6.64 3.45
CA VAL A 114 2.71 7.22 2.15
C VAL A 114 3.27 6.15 1.22
N VAL A 115 4.13 5.27 1.75
CA VAL A 115 4.75 4.19 0.97
C VAL A 115 3.72 3.14 0.55
N GLY A 116 2.89 2.68 1.48
CA GLY A 116 1.86 1.68 1.23
C GLY A 116 0.82 2.15 0.22
N THR A 117 0.41 3.42 0.30
CA THR A 117 -0.57 4.02 -0.63
C THR A 117 -0.06 4.03 -2.08
N TYR A 118 1.24 4.30 -2.31
CA TYR A 118 1.75 4.23 -3.67
C TYR A 118 2.00 2.77 -4.10
N SER A 119 2.46 1.93 -3.17
CA SER A 119 2.85 0.54 -3.43
C SER A 119 1.65 -0.31 -3.86
N SER A 120 0.51 -0.15 -3.17
CA SER A 120 -0.76 -0.83 -3.48
C SER A 120 -1.27 -0.52 -4.90
N ILE A 121 -0.93 0.64 -5.45
CA ILE A 121 -1.37 1.10 -6.78
C ILE A 121 -0.32 0.78 -7.85
N PHE A 122 0.92 1.22 -7.64
CA PHE A 122 1.96 1.25 -8.67
C PHE A 122 2.88 0.03 -8.67
N ILE A 123 2.94 -0.75 -7.57
CA ILE A 123 3.73 -2.00 -7.51
C ILE A 123 2.82 -3.22 -7.65
N ALA A 124 1.62 -3.19 -7.07
CA ALA A 124 0.70 -4.32 -7.13
C ALA A 124 0.17 -4.57 -8.55
N SER A 125 -0.04 -3.51 -9.34
CA SER A 125 -0.62 -3.58 -10.69
C SER A 125 0.34 -4.19 -11.74
N PRO A 126 1.62 -3.79 -11.85
CA PRO A 126 2.56 -4.44 -12.77
C PRO A 126 2.77 -5.93 -12.48
N ILE A 127 2.74 -6.34 -11.21
CA ILE A 127 2.93 -7.74 -10.83
C ILE A 127 1.75 -8.60 -11.30
N VAL A 128 0.52 -8.08 -11.19
CA VAL A 128 -0.67 -8.78 -11.69
C VAL A 128 -0.67 -8.81 -13.23
N LEU A 129 -0.22 -7.74 -13.89
CA LEU A 129 -0.07 -7.70 -15.34
C LEU A 129 0.93 -8.76 -15.82
N TRP A 130 2.09 -8.84 -15.16
CA TRP A 130 3.13 -9.82 -15.48
C TRP A 130 2.65 -11.25 -15.27
N TRP A 131 1.93 -11.52 -14.17
CA TRP A 131 1.33 -12.82 -13.89
C TRP A 131 0.27 -13.22 -14.92
N THR A 132 -0.52 -12.27 -15.41
CA THR A 132 -1.57 -12.52 -16.40
C THR A 132 -0.98 -12.78 -17.79
N ARG A 133 0.07 -12.04 -18.17
CA ARG A 133 0.85 -12.30 -19.40
C ARG A 133 1.55 -13.67 -19.36
N ALA A 134 2.12 -14.06 -18.22
CA ALA A 134 2.80 -15.35 -18.05
C ALA A 134 1.85 -16.57 -18.15
N ARG A 135 0.54 -16.39 -17.94
CA ARG A 135 -0.48 -17.44 -18.07
C ARG A 135 -1.16 -17.50 -19.46
N GLY A 136 -0.63 -16.78 -20.45
CA GLY A 136 -1.10 -16.88 -21.84
C GLY A 136 -2.36 -16.06 -22.16
N GLY A 137 -2.65 -15.01 -21.39
CA GLY A 137 -3.63 -13.99 -21.78
C GLY A 137 -3.07 -13.11 -22.90
N SER A 138 -2.96 -13.67 -24.10
CA SER A 138 -2.61 -12.95 -25.32
C SER A 138 -3.85 -12.37 -25.97
N ALA A 139 -3.74 -11.08 -26.32
CA ALA A 139 -4.62 -10.27 -27.17
C ALA A 139 -5.94 -9.80 -26.53
#